data_AF-A0A3P8KS13-F1
#
_entry.id   AF-A0A3P8KS13-F1
#
_cell.length_a   1.000
_cell.length_b   1.000
_cell.length_c   1.000
_cell.angle_alpha   90.00
_cell.angle_beta   90.00
_cell.angle_gamma   90.00
#
_symmetry.space_group_name_H-M   'P 1'
#
loop_
_entity.id
_entity.type
_entity.pdbx_description
1 polymer ?
#
loop_
_entity_poly.entity_id
_entity_poly.type
_entity_poly.pdbx_seq_one_letter_code
_entity_poly.pdbx_strand_id
1 'polypeptide(L)'
;MPKLMRVLATGLAALGCAALVQAPAQADGRIDEGRFVVATKNLHDFTKPFGDRTTDAQMVRFGYRACAALDRNPTSTAAATRDLYNDTLAYPLWERQQLVFYAAQYLCTRHWDRYKTYP
;
A
#
# COMPACT_ATOMS: atom_id res chain seq x y z
N MET A 1 30.89 -61.52 9.04
CA MET A 1 29.69 -62.38 9.07
C MET A 1 28.48 -61.53 9.50
N PRO A 2 27.34 -61.72 8.84
CA PRO A 2 26.32 -60.68 8.62
C PRO A 2 25.23 -60.69 9.69
N LYS A 3 24.50 -59.57 9.86
CA LYS A 3 23.08 -59.63 10.22
C LYS A 3 22.32 -58.52 9.51
N LEU A 4 21.43 -58.99 8.64
CA LEU A 4 20.55 -58.29 7.73
C LEU A 4 19.54 -57.38 8.45
N MET A 5 19.32 -56.22 7.82
CA MET A 5 18.05 -55.58 7.48
C MET A 5 16.85 -55.75 8.42
N ARG A 6 16.30 -54.61 8.85
CA ARG A 6 14.89 -54.29 8.58
C ARG A 6 14.75 -52.80 8.27
N VAL A 7 14.27 -52.56 7.06
CA VAL A 7 13.81 -51.29 6.49
C VAL A 7 12.52 -50.87 7.21
N LEU A 8 12.44 -49.59 7.58
CA LEU A 8 11.17 -48.89 7.72
C LEU A 8 11.35 -47.50 7.12
N ALA A 9 10.93 -47.41 5.86
CA ALA A 9 10.71 -46.17 5.15
C ALA A 9 9.46 -45.50 5.72
N THR A 10 9.54 -44.22 6.11
CA THR A 10 8.53 -43.19 5.88
C THR A 10 8.96 -41.89 6.57
N GLY A 11 9.07 -40.81 5.81
CA GLY A 11 9.41 -39.50 6.34
C GLY A 11 9.69 -38.46 5.25
N LEU A 12 8.86 -38.42 4.21
CA LEU A 12 8.78 -37.24 3.35
C LEU A 12 8.21 -36.09 4.18
N ALA A 13 9.00 -35.05 4.41
CA ALA A 13 8.50 -33.69 4.56
C ALA A 13 9.63 -32.71 4.23
N ALA A 14 9.71 -32.38 2.95
CA ALA A 14 10.39 -31.19 2.48
C ALA A 14 9.80 -29.96 3.19
N LEU A 15 10.62 -29.23 3.93
CA LEU A 15 10.35 -27.84 4.27
C LEU A 15 11.50 -27.03 3.70
N GLY A 16 11.42 -26.83 2.38
CA GLY A 16 12.03 -25.69 1.74
C GLY A 16 11.45 -24.44 2.38
N CYS A 17 12.21 -23.81 3.26
CA CYS A 17 12.03 -22.39 3.55
C CYS A 17 12.46 -21.63 2.28
N ALA A 18 11.59 -21.66 1.27
CA ALA A 18 11.47 -20.58 0.33
C ALA A 18 11.25 -19.34 1.19
N ALA A 19 12.33 -18.59 1.41
CA ALA A 19 12.23 -17.20 1.77
C ALA A 19 11.40 -16.56 0.66
N LEU A 20 10.10 -16.46 0.91
CA LEU A 20 9.20 -15.58 0.20
C LEU A 20 9.76 -14.19 0.46
N VAL A 21 10.71 -13.80 -0.38
CA VAL A 21 10.95 -12.41 -0.71
C VAL A 21 9.59 -11.96 -1.22
N GLN A 22 8.78 -11.42 -0.30
CA GLN A 22 7.66 -10.59 -0.67
C GLN A 22 8.31 -9.45 -1.44
N ALA A 23 8.43 -9.64 -2.77
CA ALA A 23 8.70 -8.54 -3.66
C ALA A 23 7.67 -7.49 -3.24
N PRO A 24 8.09 -6.31 -2.76
CA PRO A 24 7.12 -5.26 -2.58
C PRO A 24 6.43 -5.17 -3.93
N ALA A 25 5.10 -5.21 -3.94
CA ALA A 25 4.35 -4.77 -5.10
C ALA A 25 4.76 -3.31 -5.30
N GLN A 26 5.90 -3.12 -5.96
CA GLN A 26 6.38 -1.83 -6.38
C GLN A 26 5.33 -1.42 -7.39
N ALA A 27 4.77 -0.23 -7.20
CA ALA A 27 4.19 0.49 -8.33
C ALA A 27 5.12 0.29 -9.55
N ASP A 28 4.57 0.12 -10.75
CA ASP A 28 5.29 -0.09 -12.02
C ASP A 28 6.12 1.16 -12.44
N GLY A 29 6.71 1.86 -11.47
CA GLY A 29 7.49 3.07 -11.60
C GLY A 29 6.66 4.24 -12.11
N ARG A 30 7.28 5.00 -13.04
CA ARG A 30 6.78 6.28 -13.55
C ARG A 30 5.37 6.24 -14.14
N ILE A 31 4.92 5.07 -14.62
CA ILE A 31 3.57 4.90 -15.20
C ILE A 31 2.50 5.07 -14.13
N ASP A 32 2.68 4.43 -12.98
CA ASP A 32 1.70 4.47 -11.90
C ASP A 32 1.75 5.81 -11.14
N GLU A 33 2.92 6.44 -11.04
CA GLU A 33 3.02 7.84 -10.61
C GLU A 33 2.20 8.76 -11.52
N GLY A 34 2.27 8.56 -12.84
CA GLY A 34 1.47 9.30 -13.80
C GLY A 34 -0.04 9.07 -13.61
N ARG A 35 -0.47 7.83 -13.42
CA ARG A 35 -1.88 7.49 -13.14
C ARG A 35 -2.37 8.13 -11.83
N PHE A 36 -1.55 8.11 -10.79
CA PHE A 36 -1.84 8.76 -9.53
C PHE A 36 -2.03 10.27 -9.68
N VAL A 37 -1.14 10.95 -10.42
CA VAL A 37 -1.27 12.39 -10.70
C VAL A 37 -2.57 12.69 -11.46
N VAL A 38 -2.90 11.90 -12.49
CA VAL A 38 -4.14 12.09 -13.26
C VAL A 38 -5.38 11.90 -12.36
N ALA A 39 -5.41 10.83 -11.56
CA ALA A 39 -6.55 10.52 -10.69
C ALA A 39 -6.77 11.60 -9.61
N THR A 40 -5.71 12.28 -9.17
CA THR A 40 -5.75 13.29 -8.11
C THR A 40 -5.89 14.72 -8.62
N LYS A 41 -5.82 14.95 -9.93
CA LYS A 41 -5.84 16.27 -10.55
C LYS A 41 -7.06 17.11 -10.15
N ASN A 42 -8.23 16.48 -10.13
CA ASN A 42 -9.51 17.13 -9.86
C ASN A 42 -9.93 17.09 -8.38
N LEU A 43 -9.06 16.60 -7.49
CA LEU A 43 -9.34 16.69 -6.06
C LEU A 43 -9.33 18.16 -5.61
N HIS A 44 -10.12 18.46 -4.60
CA HIS A 44 -10.16 19.78 -3.98
C HIS A 44 -8.77 20.19 -3.46
N ASP A 45 -8.50 21.49 -3.49
CA ASP A 45 -7.23 22.09 -3.07
C ASP A 45 -6.82 21.67 -1.64
N PHE A 46 -7.75 21.64 -0.70
CA PHE A 46 -7.48 21.25 0.70
C PHE A 46 -7.01 19.80 0.87
N THR A 47 -7.14 18.96 -0.17
CA THR A 47 -6.58 17.59 -0.19
C THR A 47 -5.12 17.58 -0.65
N LYS A 48 -4.65 18.64 -1.31
CA LYS A 48 -3.33 18.70 -1.90
C LYS A 48 -2.34 19.35 -0.91
N PRO A 49 -1.07 18.94 -0.88
CA PRO A 49 -0.08 19.43 0.09
C PRO A 49 0.16 20.95 0.02
N PHE A 50 -0.08 21.58 -1.14
CA PHE A 50 0.07 23.02 -1.35
C PHE A 50 -1.14 23.63 -2.06
N GLY A 51 -2.33 23.04 -1.91
CA GLY A 51 -3.53 23.51 -2.61
C GLY A 51 -3.39 23.43 -4.13
N ASP A 52 -3.96 24.40 -4.83
CA ASP A 52 -3.86 24.55 -6.29
C ASP A 52 -2.44 24.79 -6.80
N ARG A 53 -1.49 25.14 -5.93
CA ARG A 53 -0.08 25.33 -6.30
C ARG A 53 0.73 24.04 -6.26
N THR A 54 0.10 22.91 -5.97
CA THR A 54 0.76 21.61 -5.90
C THR A 54 1.22 21.17 -7.29
N THR A 55 2.52 20.96 -7.44
CA THR A 55 3.13 20.35 -8.65
C THR A 55 2.96 18.84 -8.64
N ASP A 56 3.01 18.21 -9.82
CA ASP A 56 2.96 16.74 -9.96
C ASP A 56 4.00 16.03 -9.09
N ALA A 57 5.25 16.54 -9.05
CA ALA A 57 6.30 15.96 -8.22
C ALA A 57 6.03 16.11 -6.71
N GLN A 58 5.40 17.21 -6.28
CA GLN A 58 4.95 17.36 -4.89
C GLN A 58 3.78 16.42 -4.59
N MET A 59 2.87 16.26 -5.55
CA MET A 59 1.73 15.35 -5.44
C MET A 59 2.20 13.91 -5.27
N VAL A 60 3.08 13.41 -6.14
CA VAL A 60 3.65 12.06 -6.05
C VAL A 60 4.36 11.83 -4.70
N ARG A 61 5.20 12.78 -4.26
CA ARG A 61 5.84 12.70 -2.93
C ARG A 61 4.83 12.63 -1.80
N PHE A 62 3.72 13.37 -1.90
CA PHE A 62 2.65 13.33 -0.94
C PHE A 62 1.88 12.00 -0.98
N GLY A 63 1.67 11.43 -2.17
CA GLY A 63 1.14 10.08 -2.35
C GLY A 63 1.98 9.00 -1.67
N TYR A 64 3.31 9.08 -1.79
CA TYR A 64 4.19 8.16 -1.05
C TYR A 64 4.14 8.35 0.47
N ARG A 65 3.92 9.57 0.96
CA ARG A 65 3.63 9.79 2.39
C ARG A 65 2.30 9.15 2.80
N ALA A 66 1.28 9.19 1.94
CA ALA A 66 0.02 8.49 2.17
C ALA A 66 0.24 6.97 2.25
N CYS A 67 1.09 6.40 1.41
CA CYS A 67 1.49 5.00 1.50
C CYS A 67 2.17 4.66 2.83
N ALA A 68 3.07 5.52 3.33
CA ALA A 68 3.69 5.33 4.64
C ALA A 68 2.67 5.45 5.79
N ALA A 69 1.67 6.32 5.67
CA ALA A 69 0.57 6.43 6.64
C ALA A 69 -0.31 5.16 6.63
N LEU A 70 -0.55 4.57 5.46
CA LEU A 70 -1.22 3.28 5.32
C LEU A 70 -0.38 2.13 5.88
N ASP A 71 0.95 2.16 5.77
CA ASP A 71 1.80 1.16 6.41
C ASP A 71 1.67 1.20 7.94
N ARG A 72 1.52 2.39 8.53
CA ARG A 72 1.27 2.54 9.98
C ARG A 72 -0.16 2.20 10.39
N ASN A 73 -1.12 2.41 9.48
CA ASN A 73 -2.55 2.23 9.73
C ASN A 73 -3.18 1.26 8.72
N PRO A 74 -2.72 -0.01 8.65
CA PRO A 74 -2.99 -0.92 7.52
C PRO A 74 -4.46 -1.36 7.38
N THR A 75 -5.28 -1.15 8.41
CA THR A 75 -6.68 -1.57 8.48
C THR A 75 -7.68 -0.42 8.38
N SER A 76 -7.22 0.84 8.35
CA SER A 76 -8.12 2.01 8.39
C SER A 76 -7.58 3.15 7.54
N THR A 77 -8.23 3.39 6.39
CA THR A 77 -7.96 4.59 5.57
C THR A 77 -8.26 5.87 6.35
N ALA A 78 -9.27 5.87 7.21
CA ALA A 78 -9.58 7.00 8.08
C ALA A 78 -8.42 7.35 9.03
N ALA A 79 -7.83 6.35 9.69
CA ALA A 79 -6.67 6.57 10.55
C ALA A 79 -5.43 7.00 9.74
N ALA A 80 -5.18 6.37 8.59
CA ALA A 80 -4.11 6.78 7.68
C ALA A 80 -4.27 8.22 7.18
N THR A 81 -5.50 8.67 6.89
CA THR A 81 -5.78 10.06 6.52
C THR A 81 -5.49 11.01 7.68
N ARG A 82 -5.96 10.70 8.89
CA ARG A 82 -5.68 11.56 10.06
C ARG A 82 -4.19 11.69 10.32
N ASP A 83 -3.44 10.59 10.18
CA ASP A 83 -1.98 10.55 10.30
C ASP A 83 -1.29 11.36 9.20
N LEU A 84 -1.68 11.19 7.93
CA LEU A 84 -1.10 11.93 6.79
C LEU A 84 -1.24 13.45 6.92
N TYR A 85 -2.42 13.92 7.33
CA TYR A 85 -2.70 15.35 7.44
C TYR A 85 -2.39 15.93 8.83
N ASN A 86 -1.91 15.10 9.76
CA ASN A 86 -1.71 15.46 11.16
C ASN A 86 -2.94 16.16 11.76
N ASP A 87 -4.12 15.62 11.48
CA ASP A 87 -5.39 16.27 11.75
C ASP A 87 -6.34 15.28 12.41
N THR A 88 -6.47 15.38 13.74
CA THR A 88 -7.39 14.57 14.54
C THR A 88 -8.86 14.81 14.18
N LEU A 89 -9.19 15.99 13.62
CA LEU A 89 -10.54 16.35 13.20
C LEU A 89 -10.74 16.25 11.69
N ALA A 90 -9.68 15.94 10.92
CA ALA A 90 -9.58 15.84 9.47
C ALA A 90 -10.90 16.11 8.76
N TYR A 91 -11.25 17.38 8.58
CA TYR A 91 -12.48 17.78 7.93
C TYR A 91 -12.16 18.51 6.62
N PRO A 92 -12.82 18.15 5.50
CA PRO A 92 -13.71 17.00 5.33
C PRO A 92 -12.94 15.68 5.13
N LEU A 93 -13.22 14.69 5.99
CA LEU A 93 -12.46 13.44 6.06
C LEU A 93 -12.60 12.60 4.79
N TRP A 94 -13.80 12.56 4.23
CA TRP A 94 -14.13 11.74 3.07
C TRP A 94 -13.33 12.16 1.82
N GLU A 95 -13.25 13.45 1.52
CA GLU A 95 -12.52 13.93 0.33
C GLU A 95 -11.01 13.74 0.50
N ARG A 96 -10.48 13.93 1.72
CA ARG A 96 -9.07 13.65 2.01
C ARG A 96 -8.74 12.15 1.95
N GLN A 97 -9.70 11.27 2.26
CA GLN A 97 -9.54 9.82 2.11
C GLN A 97 -9.39 9.41 0.64
N GLN A 98 -10.02 10.10 -0.32
CA GLN A 98 -9.88 9.78 -1.74
C GLN A 98 -8.41 9.80 -2.19
N LEU A 99 -7.62 10.74 -1.69
CA LEU A 99 -6.19 10.79 -1.96
C LEU A 99 -5.45 9.55 -1.45
N VAL A 100 -5.79 9.08 -0.24
CA VAL A 100 -5.23 7.86 0.36
C VAL A 100 -5.65 6.63 -0.44
N PHE A 101 -6.89 6.57 -0.93
CA PHE A 101 -7.36 5.50 -1.81
C PHE A 101 -6.61 5.47 -3.15
N TYR A 102 -6.42 6.62 -3.80
CA TYR A 102 -5.64 6.67 -5.04
C TYR A 102 -4.17 6.31 -4.83
N ALA A 103 -3.58 6.70 -3.69
CA ALA A 103 -2.24 6.26 -3.33
C ALA A 103 -2.18 4.73 -3.15
N ALA A 104 -3.16 4.14 -2.46
CA ALA A 104 -3.27 2.68 -2.35
C ALA A 104 -3.41 2.03 -3.73
N GLN A 105 -4.28 2.57 -4.59
CA GLN A 105 -4.59 1.99 -5.90
C GLN A 105 -3.41 2.01 -6.88
N TYR A 106 -2.63 3.09 -6.90
CA TYR A 106 -1.59 3.28 -7.91
C TYR A 106 -0.17 3.16 -7.35
N LEU A 107 0.11 3.65 -6.13
CA LEU A 107 1.48 3.74 -5.61
C LEU A 107 1.84 2.61 -4.62
N CYS A 108 0.86 2.10 -3.88
CA CYS A 108 1.06 1.05 -2.88
C CYS A 108 -0.06 0.01 -2.91
N THR A 109 -0.16 -0.68 -4.05
CA THR A 109 -1.19 -1.68 -4.41
C THR A 109 -1.35 -2.81 -3.38
N ARG A 110 -0.31 -3.11 -2.59
CA ARG A 110 -0.40 -4.02 -1.43
C ARG A 110 -1.51 -3.68 -0.43
N HIS A 111 -1.87 -2.40 -0.33
CA HIS A 111 -2.95 -1.94 0.54
C HIS A 111 -4.30 -1.95 -0.19
N TRP A 112 -4.28 -1.75 -1.52
CA TRP A 112 -5.49 -1.73 -2.34
C TRP A 112 -6.27 -3.04 -2.26
N ASP A 113 -5.60 -4.19 -2.25
CA ASP A 113 -6.25 -5.51 -2.14
C ASP A 113 -7.15 -5.64 -0.91
N ARG A 114 -6.81 -4.96 0.20
CA ARG A 114 -7.63 -4.96 1.42
C ARG A 114 -8.88 -4.09 1.30
N TYR A 115 -8.85 -3.08 0.44
CA TYR A 115 -9.97 -2.14 0.26
C TYR A 115 -10.88 -2.52 -0.91
N LYS A 116 -10.40 -3.32 -1.88
CA LYS A 116 -11.24 -3.88 -2.97
C LYS A 116 -12.41 -4.73 -2.47
N THR A 117 -12.31 -5.27 -1.26
CA THR A 117 -13.27 -6.21 -0.66
C THR A 117 -14.28 -5.57 0.28
N TYR A 118 -14.19 -4.26 0.53
CA TYR A 118 -15.23 -3.53 1.23
C TYR A 118 -16.26 -3.02 0.20
N PRO A 119 -17.49 -3.57 0.18
CA PRO A 119 -18.55 -3.13 -0.73
C PRO A 119 -19.04 -1.71 -0.43
#